data_AF-A0A4Z2EDI2-F1
#
_entry.id   AF-A0A4Z2EDI2-F1
#
_cell.length_a   1.000
_cell.length_b   1.000
_cell.length_c   1.000
_cell.angle_alpha   90.00
_cell.angle_beta   90.00
_cell.angle_gamma   90.00
#
_symmetry.space_group_name_H-M   'P 1'
#
loop_
_entity.id
_entity.type
_entity.pdbx_description
1 polymer ?
#
loop_
_entity_poly.entity_id
_entity_poly.type
_entity_poly.pdbx_seq_one_letter_code
_entity_poly.pdbx_strand_id
1 'polypeptide(L)'
;MEVEVAVRLLYMLGEALPAAHGAHFTGDAAKTSALQDMMRTLVSCGVSSFQHSSVSLEFFETVVRYDKFFLVEPQHIPNVLMAFLDQRGLRHNSPKVRSRVAYLFSRFIKTLQ
;
A
#
# COMPACT_ATOMS: atom_id res chain seq x y z
N MET A 1 -8.81 4.77 -15.53
CA MET A 1 -10.00 4.80 -14.64
C MET A 1 -10.15 3.49 -13.88
N GLU A 2 -10.20 2.33 -14.53
CA GLU A 2 -10.39 1.02 -13.85
C GLU A 2 -9.34 0.72 -12.77
N VAL A 3 -8.05 0.97 -13.07
CA VAL A 3 -6.95 0.73 -12.12
C VAL A 3 -7.10 1.59 -10.86
N GLU A 4 -7.43 2.86 -11.02
CA GLU A 4 -7.66 3.79 -9.91
C GLU A 4 -8.82 3.30 -9.03
N VAL A 5 -9.94 2.93 -9.66
CA VAL A 5 -11.11 2.38 -8.95
C VAL A 5 -10.76 1.10 -8.20
N ALA A 6 -9.96 0.20 -8.79
CA ALA A 6 -9.56 -1.03 -8.13
C ALA A 6 -8.71 -0.78 -6.87
N VAL A 7 -7.71 0.10 -6.95
CA VAL A 7 -6.89 0.45 -5.77
C VAL A 7 -7.75 1.19 -4.73
N ARG A 8 -8.65 2.08 -5.18
CA ARG A 8 -9.58 2.79 -4.29
C ARG A 8 -10.51 1.84 -3.54
N LEU A 9 -11.06 0.84 -4.21
CA LEU A 9 -11.92 -0.17 -3.58
C LEU A 9 -11.14 -0.99 -2.54
N LEU A 10 -9.90 -1.40 -2.87
CA LEU A 10 -9.04 -2.09 -1.92
C LEU A 10 -8.70 -1.21 -0.72
N TYR A 11 -8.44 0.08 -0.92
CA TYR A 11 -8.26 1.04 0.15
C TYR A 11 -9.49 1.08 1.07
N MET A 12 -10.69 1.28 0.51
CA MET A 12 -11.95 1.39 1.27
C MET A 12 -12.34 0.09 1.99
N LEU A 13 -11.95 -1.08 1.46
CA LEU A 13 -12.20 -2.37 2.11
C LEU A 13 -11.64 -2.40 3.55
N GLY A 14 -10.54 -1.70 3.81
CA GLY A 14 -9.91 -1.65 5.12
C GLY A 14 -10.70 -0.82 6.14
N GLU A 15 -11.55 0.10 5.67
CA GLU A 15 -12.49 0.83 6.53
C GLU A 15 -13.75 0.01 6.80
N ALA A 16 -14.17 -0.82 5.84
CA ALA A 16 -15.39 -1.62 5.94
C ALA A 16 -15.21 -2.90 6.76
N LEU A 17 -13.99 -3.45 6.83
CA LEU A 17 -13.71 -4.68 7.57
C LEU A 17 -13.44 -4.37 9.06
N PRO A 18 -14.23 -4.91 10.00
CA PRO A 18 -13.96 -4.74 11.42
C PRO A 18 -12.65 -5.44 11.77
N ALA A 19 -11.60 -4.66 12.01
CA ALA A 19 -10.34 -5.17 12.52
C ALA A 19 -10.25 -4.93 14.03
N ALA A 20 -10.01 -5.99 14.79
CA ALA A 20 -9.56 -5.84 16.16
C ALA A 20 -8.21 -5.11 16.13
N HIS A 21 -8.20 -3.82 16.50
CA HIS A 21 -7.00 -2.98 16.55
C HIS A 21 -6.21 -2.87 15.22
N GLY A 22 -6.89 -2.93 14.06
CA GLY A 22 -6.23 -2.81 12.74
C GLY A 22 -5.54 -4.08 12.24
N ALA A 23 -5.72 -5.22 12.93
CA ALA A 23 -5.15 -6.50 12.54
C ALA A 23 -5.99 -7.23 11.47
N HIS A 24 -6.07 -6.66 10.26
CA HIS A 24 -6.83 -7.21 9.12
C HIS A 24 -6.33 -8.58 8.63
N PHE A 25 -5.12 -8.97 9.02
CA PHE A 25 -4.45 -10.22 8.63
C PHE A 25 -4.47 -11.27 9.75
N THR A 26 -5.37 -11.12 10.74
CA THR A 26 -5.56 -12.06 11.85
C THR A 26 -7.03 -12.46 11.96
N GLY A 27 -7.31 -13.67 12.45
CA GLY A 27 -8.68 -14.18 12.62
C GLY A 27 -9.12 -15.12 11.49
N ASP A 28 -10.30 -14.87 10.92
CA ASP A 28 -10.94 -15.74 9.92
C ASP A 28 -10.04 -16.02 8.72
N ALA A 29 -9.66 -17.29 8.54
CA ALA A 29 -8.66 -17.70 7.55
C ALA A 29 -9.05 -17.42 6.10
N ALA A 30 -10.35 -17.51 5.77
CA ALA A 30 -10.81 -17.25 4.42
C ALA A 30 -10.69 -15.76 4.08
N LYS A 31 -11.15 -14.87 4.97
CA LYS A 31 -11.04 -13.42 4.80
C LYS A 31 -9.60 -12.94 4.74
N THR A 32 -8.75 -13.44 5.64
CA THR A 32 -7.33 -13.05 5.67
C THR A 32 -6.62 -13.49 4.40
N SER A 33 -6.88 -14.70 3.90
CA SER A 33 -6.28 -15.18 2.64
C SER A 33 -6.65 -14.29 1.44
N ALA A 34 -7.92 -13.92 1.30
CA ALA A 34 -8.38 -13.09 0.19
C ALA A 34 -7.74 -11.69 0.22
N LEU A 35 -7.64 -11.07 1.40
CA LEU A 35 -6.98 -9.76 1.54
C LEU A 35 -5.47 -9.86 1.29
N GLN A 36 -4.82 -10.94 1.70
CA GLN A 36 -3.41 -11.20 1.38
C GLN A 36 -3.20 -11.31 -0.12
N ASP A 37 -4.04 -12.06 -0.84
CA ASP A 37 -3.93 -12.22 -2.29
C ASP A 37 -4.11 -10.87 -3.02
N MET A 38 -5.06 -10.04 -2.57
CA MET A 38 -5.24 -8.69 -3.10
C MET A 38 -4.02 -7.81 -2.85
N MET A 39 -3.45 -7.85 -1.64
CA MET A 39 -2.25 -7.09 -1.30
C MET A 39 -1.01 -7.56 -2.06
N ARG A 40 -0.79 -8.89 -2.18
CA ARG A 40 0.27 -9.46 -3.02
C ARG A 40 0.16 -8.95 -4.45
N THR A 41 -1.05 -9.01 -5.01
CA THR A 41 -1.33 -8.51 -6.36
C THR A 41 -1.01 -7.02 -6.48
N LEU A 42 -1.46 -6.20 -5.53
CA LEU A 42 -1.19 -4.75 -5.51
C LEU A 42 0.32 -4.46 -5.55
N VAL A 43 1.10 -5.16 -4.72
CA VAL A 43 2.55 -4.89 -4.62
C VAL A 43 3.33 -5.48 -5.78
N SER A 44 2.85 -6.51 -6.47
CA SER A 44 3.58 -7.17 -7.56
C SER A 44 3.18 -6.72 -8.98
N CYS A 45 1.98 -6.20 -9.19
CA CYS A 45 1.45 -5.92 -10.54
C CYS A 45 2.01 -4.66 -11.20
N GLY A 46 2.87 -3.89 -10.50
CA GLY A 46 3.51 -2.70 -11.06
C GLY A 46 2.62 -1.45 -11.12
N VAL A 47 1.47 -1.45 -10.45
CA VAL A 47 0.53 -0.31 -10.42
C VAL A 47 1.17 1.00 -9.90
N SER A 48 2.22 0.90 -9.08
CA SER A 48 2.96 2.05 -8.58
C SER A 48 3.65 2.85 -9.70
N SER A 49 3.90 2.25 -10.86
CA SER A 49 4.51 2.87 -12.04
C SER A 49 3.47 3.45 -13.02
N PHE A 50 2.19 3.49 -12.66
CA PHE A 50 1.15 4.02 -13.53
C PHE A 50 1.37 5.51 -13.85
N GLN A 51 1.03 5.94 -15.06
CA GLN A 51 1.38 7.29 -15.56
C GLN A 51 0.76 8.43 -14.74
N HIS A 52 -0.39 8.20 -14.12
CA HIS A 52 -1.12 9.23 -13.39
C HIS A 52 -0.75 9.22 -11.91
N SER A 53 -0.25 10.35 -11.39
CA SER A 53 0.27 10.46 -10.01
C SER A 53 -0.76 10.13 -8.93
N SER A 54 -2.06 10.31 -9.19
CA SER A 54 -3.11 9.92 -8.24
C SER A 54 -3.12 8.42 -7.97
N VAL A 55 -2.87 7.60 -8.99
CA VAL A 55 -2.83 6.13 -8.85
C VAL A 55 -1.60 5.71 -8.05
N SER A 56 -0.43 6.30 -8.33
CA SER A 56 0.78 6.05 -7.54
C SER A 56 0.61 6.48 -6.07
N LEU A 57 -0.05 7.61 -5.81
CA LEU A 57 -0.37 8.04 -4.45
C LEU A 57 -1.32 7.08 -3.75
N GLU A 58 -2.39 6.65 -4.42
CA GLU A 58 -3.36 5.70 -3.87
C GLU A 58 -2.71 4.34 -3.57
N PHE A 59 -1.74 3.91 -4.38
CA PHE A 59 -0.89 2.76 -4.08
C PHE A 59 -0.15 2.94 -2.75
N PHE A 60 0.56 4.06 -2.54
CA PHE A 60 1.29 4.29 -1.28
C PHE A 60 0.36 4.41 -0.08
N GLU A 61 -0.81 5.02 -0.24
CA GLU A 61 -1.80 5.12 0.83
C GLU A 61 -2.36 3.75 1.22
N THR A 62 -2.64 2.89 0.23
CA THR A 62 -3.12 1.52 0.44
C THR A 62 -2.06 0.66 1.12
N VAL A 63 -0.80 0.76 0.67
CA VAL A 63 0.34 0.06 1.29
C VAL A 63 0.51 0.44 2.76
N VAL A 64 0.45 1.74 3.09
CA VAL A 64 0.60 2.21 4.48
C VAL A 64 -0.61 1.86 5.34
N ARG A 65 -1.81 1.80 4.75
CA ARG A 65 -3.03 1.39 5.45
C ARG A 65 -2.97 -0.06 5.89
N TYR A 66 -2.43 -0.94 5.05
CA TYR A 66 -2.29 -2.36 5.33
C TYR A 66 -0.86 -2.73 5.74
N ASP A 67 -0.20 -1.90 6.55
CA ASP A 67 1.18 -2.14 7.02
C ASP A 67 1.37 -3.52 7.68
N LYS A 68 0.33 -4.01 8.37
CA LYS A 68 0.33 -5.33 9.01
C LYS A 68 0.48 -6.49 8.04
N PHE A 69 0.23 -6.30 6.75
CA PHE A 69 0.51 -7.29 5.71
C PHE A 69 2.00 -7.69 5.72
N PHE A 70 2.89 -6.72 5.89
CA PHE A 70 4.34 -6.93 5.81
C PHE A 70 4.93 -7.64 7.03
N LEU A 71 4.16 -7.78 8.11
CA LEU A 71 4.52 -8.64 9.24
C LEU A 71 4.33 -10.12 8.89
N VAL A 72 3.36 -10.42 8.02
CA VAL A 72 3.08 -11.80 7.56
C VAL A 72 3.91 -12.13 6.31
N GLU A 73 4.10 -11.17 5.41
CA GLU A 73 4.82 -11.34 4.15
C GLU A 73 5.94 -10.31 3.97
N PRO A 74 7.01 -10.40 4.79
CA PRO A 74 8.10 -9.43 4.77
C PRO A 74 8.91 -9.42 3.45
N GLN A 75 8.83 -10.49 2.64
CA GLN A 75 9.50 -10.58 1.35
C GLN A 75 9.08 -9.48 0.35
N HIS A 76 7.93 -8.84 0.56
CA HIS A 76 7.46 -7.76 -0.30
C HIS A 76 7.96 -6.36 0.10
N ILE A 77 8.58 -6.22 1.28
CA ILE A 77 9.12 -4.94 1.78
C ILE A 77 10.12 -4.32 0.79
N PRO A 78 11.12 -5.03 0.25
CA PRO A 78 12.10 -4.42 -0.66
C PRO A 78 11.46 -3.78 -1.90
N ASN A 79 10.44 -4.42 -2.47
CA ASN A 79 9.76 -3.90 -3.66
C ASN A 79 9.01 -2.59 -3.36
N VAL A 80 8.33 -2.54 -2.22
CA VAL A 80 7.63 -1.34 -1.75
C VAL A 80 8.61 -0.22 -1.43
N LEU A 81 9.73 -0.54 -0.76
CA LEU A 81 10.79 0.44 -0.49
C LEU A 81 11.38 1.01 -1.79
N MET A 82 11.62 0.18 -2.80
CA MET A 82 12.08 0.68 -4.11
C MET A 82 11.10 1.70 -4.69
N ALA A 83 9.78 1.44 -4.63
CA ALA A 83 8.78 2.39 -5.08
C ALA A 83 8.79 3.70 -4.29
N PHE A 84 8.97 3.64 -2.97
CA PHE A 84 9.11 4.84 -2.15
C PHE A 84 10.37 5.65 -2.52
N LEU A 85 11.49 5.01 -2.79
CA LEU A 85 12.80 5.66 -2.93
C LEU A 85 13.11 6.17 -4.35
N ASP A 86 12.38 5.72 -5.36
CA ASP A 86 12.61 6.10 -6.76
C ASP A 86 11.72 7.25 -7.25
N GLN A 87 11.63 7.42 -8.58
CA GLN A 87 10.88 8.51 -9.22
C GLN A 87 9.35 8.43 -9.03
N ARG A 88 8.83 7.27 -8.60
CA ARG A 88 7.42 7.12 -8.23
C ARG A 88 7.12 7.83 -6.90
N GLY A 89 8.10 7.90 -6.01
CA GLY A 89 7.95 8.40 -4.65
C GLY A 89 8.79 9.64 -4.32
N LEU A 90 9.83 9.47 -3.51
CA LEU A 90 10.65 10.56 -2.98
C LEU A 90 11.42 11.33 -4.05
N ARG A 91 11.63 10.76 -5.23
CA ARG A 91 12.26 11.45 -6.36
C ARG A 91 11.25 11.95 -7.40
N HIS A 92 9.96 11.94 -7.09
CA HIS A 92 8.91 12.37 -8.00
C HIS A 92 9.06 13.85 -8.40
N ASN A 93 8.72 14.22 -9.64
CA ASN A 93 8.92 15.57 -10.17
C ASN A 93 8.09 16.65 -9.43
N SER A 94 6.85 16.31 -9.05
CA SER A 94 5.97 17.21 -8.28
C SER A 94 6.38 17.31 -6.80
N PRO A 95 6.69 18.51 -6.27
CA PRO A 95 7.01 18.70 -4.86
C PRO A 95 5.88 18.29 -3.92
N LYS A 96 4.62 18.53 -4.31
CA LYS A 96 3.45 18.15 -3.51
C LYS A 96 3.37 16.64 -3.32
N VAL A 97 3.63 15.87 -4.38
CA VAL A 97 3.67 14.40 -4.33
C VAL A 97 4.82 13.95 -3.43
N ARG A 98 6.02 14.51 -3.58
CA ARG A 98 7.17 14.18 -2.72
C ARG A 98 6.87 14.39 -1.24
N SER A 99 6.28 15.51 -0.86
CA SER A 99 5.91 15.79 0.54
C SER A 99 4.92 14.76 1.09
N ARG A 100 3.89 14.38 0.31
CA ARG A 100 2.92 13.36 0.72
C ARG A 100 3.58 11.99 0.86
N VAL A 101 4.39 11.58 -0.11
CA VAL A 101 5.07 10.29 -0.09
C VAL A 101 6.10 10.22 1.04
N ALA A 102 6.81 11.31 1.36
CA ALA A 102 7.74 11.37 2.49
C ALA A 102 7.04 11.12 3.83
N TYR A 103 5.84 11.68 4.02
CA TYR A 103 5.03 11.41 5.19
C TYR A 103 4.60 9.93 5.26
N LEU A 104 4.10 9.38 4.16
CA LEU A 104 3.68 7.98 4.07
C LEU A 104 4.86 7.03 4.31
N PHE A 105 6.04 7.34 3.77
CA PHE A 105 7.27 6.59 4.00
C PHE A 105 7.66 6.60 5.48
N SER A 106 7.64 7.78 6.14
CA SER A 106 7.93 7.88 7.57
C SER A 106 6.98 7.03 8.41
N ARG A 107 5.69 7.00 8.06
CA ARG A 107 4.71 6.12 8.71
C ARG A 107 5.03 4.64 8.47
N PHE A 108 5.33 4.27 7.24
CA PHE A 108 5.64 2.89 6.87
C PHE A 108 6.86 2.35 7.62
N ILE A 109 7.94 3.11 7.70
CA ILE A 109 9.15 2.68 8.42
C ILE A 109 8.86 2.49 9.91
N LYS A 110 8.08 3.40 10.53
CA LYS A 110 7.69 3.27 11.94
C LYS A 110 6.87 2.02 12.23
N THR A 111 6.14 1.50 11.24
CA THR A 111 5.35 0.27 11.41
C THR A 111 6.17 -1.02 11.25
N LEU A 112 7.39 -0.94 10.72
CA LEU A 112 8.31 -2.06 10.58
C LEU A 112 9.27 -2.20 11.77
N GLN A 113 9.25 -1.26 12.72
CA GLN A 113 9.99 -1.31 13.99
C GLN A 113 9.15 -2.01 15.06
#